data_AF-A0A7S0P5S2-F1
#
_entry.id   AF-A0A7S0P5S2-F1
#
_cell.length_a   1.000
_cell.length_b   1.000
_cell.length_c   1.000
_cell.angle_alpha   90.00
_cell.angle_beta   90.00
_cell.angle_gamma   90.00
#
_symmetry.space_group_name_H-M   'P 1'
#
loop_
_entity.id
_entity.type
_entity.pdbx_description
1 polymer ?
#
loop_
_entity_poly.entity_id
_entity_poly.type
_entity_poly.pdbx_seq_one_letter_code
_entity_poly.pdbx_strand_id
1 'polypeptide(L)'
;SSDDQAEAAEGHASWMEEPEQEGDLPSKTGNGRSDAGADRGRRLCDWNTPVRQGAGQLHVLKHYPTFWSDTHPEQLLPFKFPVTRRDCIKVTYRSLDKLAALAPPTYLNAMISALTGFPTSVARVASYLTLNYLRPHHKRIAQQGRHLLMMTVYESREEAHCWFIPLNQVVERHATTSESIRSGVSYNDVQLVQTYDVQTVFALHAEVFEQTTRVGGTQGRSSYGQCTWIGGMALHAAADTEEAFARSQEFAHVPDEEMEQLAARNAREREKRQRKKARQKAAKAEAAADRERERQAEKEAAEQAALAKRKEGLIPVHESLAEALAKGTLLNR
;
A
#
# COMPACT_ATOMS: atom_id res chain seq x y z
N SER A 1 -81.86 8.89 17.38
CA SER A 1 -80.48 8.88 16.89
C SER A 1 -80.45 7.88 15.75
N SER A 2 -81.11 8.14 14.61
CA SER A 2 -80.84 9.16 13.60
C SER A 2 -79.52 8.90 12.85
N ASP A 3 -79.73 8.59 11.57
CA ASP A 3 -78.91 8.94 10.39
C ASP A 3 -77.72 8.03 10.06
N ASP A 4 -77.45 7.64 8.82
CA ASP A 4 -78.19 7.73 7.56
C ASP A 4 -77.46 6.83 6.54
N GLN A 5 -78.22 6.24 5.61
CA GLN A 5 -77.75 5.58 4.39
C GLN A 5 -77.93 6.53 3.20
N ALA A 6 -77.00 6.49 2.23
CA ALA A 6 -77.24 6.69 0.78
C ALA A 6 -75.89 6.53 0.03
N GLU A 7 -75.69 5.55 -0.86
CA GLU A 7 -76.03 5.53 -2.31
C GLU A 7 -75.25 6.57 -3.14
N ALA A 8 -74.33 6.12 -4.03
CA ALA A 8 -74.53 5.82 -5.46
C ALA A 8 -74.45 7.11 -6.32
N ALA A 9 -73.94 7.21 -7.54
CA ALA A 9 -73.37 6.34 -8.57
C ALA A 9 -72.73 7.27 -9.67
N GLU A 10 -71.95 6.68 -10.58
CA GLU A 10 -71.83 6.93 -12.06
C GLU A 10 -71.93 8.37 -12.64
N GLY A 11 -71.21 8.80 -13.69
CA GLY A 11 -70.42 8.15 -14.73
C GLY A 11 -70.14 9.13 -15.89
N HIS A 12 -69.15 8.77 -16.73
CA HIS A 12 -68.98 9.02 -18.17
C HIS A 12 -69.07 10.43 -18.82
N ALA A 13 -67.97 10.82 -19.51
CA ALA A 13 -67.85 11.10 -20.97
C ALA A 13 -66.65 12.06 -21.21
N SER A 14 -65.54 11.63 -21.82
CA SER A 14 -65.30 11.44 -23.27
C SER A 14 -65.45 12.71 -24.11
N TRP A 15 -64.32 13.32 -24.50
CA TRP A 15 -64.14 13.95 -25.83
C TRP A 15 -62.70 13.78 -26.31
N MET A 16 -62.60 13.32 -27.55
CA MET A 16 -61.39 13.16 -28.37
C MET A 16 -60.80 14.53 -28.74
N GLU A 17 -59.50 14.56 -29.03
CA GLU A 17 -58.90 15.15 -30.26
C GLU A 17 -57.38 14.89 -30.27
N GLU A 18 -56.94 13.95 -31.10
CA GLU A 18 -55.68 14.01 -31.87
C GLU A 18 -56.02 14.66 -33.24
N PRO A 19 -55.09 15.13 -34.13
CA PRO A 19 -53.71 14.64 -34.31
C PRO A 19 -52.65 15.66 -34.83
N GLU A 20 -51.45 15.11 -35.12
CA GLU A 20 -50.36 15.57 -36.01
C GLU A 20 -49.38 16.64 -35.45
N GLN A 21 -48.05 16.62 -35.66
CA GLN A 21 -47.24 15.96 -36.69
C GLN A 21 -45.75 15.91 -36.30
N GLU A 22 -45.09 14.85 -36.77
CA GLU A 22 -43.69 14.62 -37.16
C GLU A 22 -42.53 15.55 -36.71
N GLY A 23 -41.47 14.89 -36.24
CA GLY A 23 -40.14 15.45 -36.08
C GLY A 23 -39.10 14.35 -35.84
N ASP A 24 -38.73 13.65 -36.91
CA ASP A 24 -37.64 12.68 -37.02
C ASP A 24 -36.34 13.16 -36.37
N LEU A 25 -35.76 12.37 -35.45
CA LEU A 25 -34.31 12.33 -35.23
C LEU A 25 -33.83 10.93 -34.77
N PRO A 26 -32.60 10.55 -35.14
CA PRO A 26 -32.29 9.19 -35.56
C PRO A 26 -32.03 8.20 -34.43
N SER A 27 -32.49 6.98 -34.71
CA SER A 27 -32.13 5.72 -34.07
C SER A 27 -30.61 5.54 -33.98
N LYS A 28 -30.04 5.86 -32.83
CA LYS A 28 -28.77 5.26 -32.42
C LYS A 28 -29.07 3.82 -32.01
N THR A 29 -28.85 2.92 -32.96
CA THR A 29 -28.51 1.52 -32.71
C THR A 29 -27.26 1.48 -31.83
N GLY A 30 -27.48 1.63 -30.53
CA GLY A 30 -26.50 1.33 -29.51
C GLY A 30 -26.26 -0.17 -29.55
N ASN A 31 -25.17 -0.56 -30.21
CA ASN A 31 -24.59 -1.88 -30.12
C ASN A 31 -24.74 -2.41 -28.70
N GLY A 32 -25.59 -3.43 -28.55
CA GLY A 32 -25.59 -4.33 -27.40
C GLY A 32 -24.23 -5.01 -27.34
N ARG A 33 -23.25 -4.33 -26.74
CA ARG A 33 -22.08 -4.98 -26.18
C ARG A 33 -22.55 -5.58 -24.88
N SER A 34 -22.70 -6.89 -24.90
CA SER A 34 -22.81 -7.72 -23.72
C SER A 34 -21.78 -7.26 -22.67
N ASP A 35 -22.27 -6.70 -21.57
CA ASP A 35 -21.60 -6.68 -20.26
C ASP A 35 -21.44 -8.12 -19.74
N ALA A 36 -20.77 -8.95 -20.55
CA ALA A 36 -20.42 -10.31 -20.19
C ALA A 36 -19.16 -10.26 -19.32
N GLY A 37 -19.41 -10.10 -18.02
CA GLY A 37 -18.62 -10.76 -16.99
C GLY A 37 -17.24 -10.15 -16.72
N ALA A 38 -17.20 -8.86 -16.35
CA ALA A 38 -16.23 -8.47 -15.32
C ALA A 38 -16.74 -9.06 -14.00
N ASP A 39 -16.48 -10.36 -13.80
CA ASP A 39 -16.70 -11.03 -12.52
C ASP A 39 -15.77 -10.32 -11.52
N ARG A 40 -16.34 -9.36 -10.79
CA ARG A 40 -15.59 -8.47 -9.90
C ARG A 40 -15.01 -9.37 -8.83
N GLY A 41 -13.67 -9.48 -8.85
CA GLY A 41 -12.92 -10.40 -8.00
C GLY A 41 -13.48 -10.43 -6.58
N ARG A 42 -14.08 -11.56 -6.23
CA ARG A 42 -14.45 -11.86 -4.85
C ARG A 42 -13.18 -11.70 -4.02
N ARG A 43 -13.22 -10.77 -3.09
CA ARG A 43 -12.27 -10.74 -1.99
C ARG A 43 -12.60 -11.89 -1.07
N LEU A 44 -11.54 -12.50 -0.56
CA LEU A 44 -11.53 -13.73 0.21
C LEU A 44 -11.75 -15.01 -0.59
N CYS A 45 -10.66 -15.77 -0.66
CA CYS A 45 -10.74 -17.19 -0.37
C CYS A 45 -11.42 -17.33 0.99
N ASP A 46 -12.58 -17.95 0.99
CA ASP A 46 -13.20 -18.44 2.20
C ASP A 46 -12.24 -19.50 2.77
N TRP A 47 -11.40 -19.12 3.75
CA TRP A 47 -10.57 -20.08 4.51
C TRP A 47 -11.45 -21.14 5.22
N ASN A 48 -12.78 -20.98 5.16
CA ASN A 48 -13.82 -21.87 5.68
C ASN A 48 -14.40 -22.87 4.66
N THR A 49 -13.66 -23.32 3.64
CA THR A 49 -13.96 -24.68 3.17
C THR A 49 -13.74 -25.60 4.38
N PRO A 50 -14.75 -26.33 4.86
CA PRO A 50 -14.80 -26.85 6.22
C PRO A 50 -13.51 -27.57 6.60
N VAL A 51 -13.04 -27.25 7.81
CA VAL A 51 -11.76 -27.53 8.50
C VAL A 51 -11.37 -29.02 8.61
N ARG A 52 -11.91 -29.91 7.77
CA ARG A 52 -11.48 -31.32 7.70
C ARG A 52 -10.35 -31.59 6.71
N GLN A 53 -10.03 -30.67 5.78
CA GLN A 53 -8.90 -30.81 4.84
C GLN A 53 -7.86 -29.67 4.85
N GLY A 54 -8.12 -28.54 5.54
CA GLY A 54 -7.32 -27.30 5.43
C GLY A 54 -6.15 -27.13 6.42
N ALA A 55 -6.11 -27.86 7.54
CA ALA A 55 -5.06 -27.67 8.55
C ALA A 55 -3.65 -27.99 8.02
N GLY A 56 -3.54 -28.98 7.13
CA GLY A 56 -2.29 -29.35 6.48
C GLY A 56 -1.79 -28.31 5.48
N GLN A 57 -2.70 -27.69 4.70
CA GLN A 57 -2.32 -26.69 3.71
C GLN A 57 -1.81 -25.41 4.37
N LEU A 58 -2.50 -24.94 5.41
CA LEU A 58 -2.08 -23.77 6.18
C LEU A 58 -0.71 -24.00 6.85
N HIS A 59 -0.50 -25.19 7.40
CA HIS A 59 0.79 -25.58 7.97
C HIS A 59 1.90 -25.55 6.91
N VAL A 60 1.65 -26.07 5.71
CA VAL A 60 2.60 -26.01 4.59
C VAL A 60 2.92 -24.56 4.21
N LEU A 61 1.91 -23.69 4.06
CA LEU A 61 2.12 -22.28 3.71
C LEU A 61 2.87 -21.50 4.81
N LYS A 62 2.69 -21.88 6.07
CA LYS A 62 3.36 -21.27 7.21
C LYS A 62 4.84 -21.69 7.32
N HIS A 63 5.12 -22.99 7.22
CA HIS A 63 6.46 -23.50 7.56
C HIS A 63 7.37 -23.66 6.35
N TYR A 64 6.82 -23.98 5.17
CA TYR A 64 7.63 -24.27 3.99
C TYR A 64 8.49 -23.08 3.52
N PRO A 65 8.02 -21.82 3.53
CA PRO A 65 8.86 -20.68 3.12
C PRO A 65 10.13 -20.48 3.98
N THR A 66 10.05 -20.80 5.27
CA THR A 66 11.23 -20.77 6.16
C THR A 66 12.20 -21.90 5.77
N PHE A 67 11.69 -23.13 5.65
CA PHE A 67 12.48 -24.27 5.20
C PHE A 67 13.14 -24.04 3.83
N TRP A 68 12.43 -23.41 2.89
CA TRP A 68 12.95 -23.03 1.58
C TRP A 68 14.16 -22.11 1.70
N SER A 69 14.08 -21.10 2.55
CA SER A 69 15.16 -20.12 2.73
C SER A 69 16.43 -20.77 3.30
N ASP A 70 16.26 -21.79 4.14
CA ASP A 70 17.38 -22.53 4.75
C ASP A 70 18.01 -23.55 3.79
N THR A 71 17.20 -24.18 2.93
CA THR A 71 17.65 -25.27 2.03
C THR A 71 18.06 -24.81 0.64
N HIS A 72 17.53 -23.66 0.20
CA HIS A 72 17.76 -23.10 -1.13
C HIS A 72 18.22 -21.63 -1.06
N PRO A 73 19.26 -21.29 -0.28
CA PRO A 73 19.73 -19.90 -0.14
C PRO A 73 20.17 -19.28 -1.47
N GLU A 74 20.60 -20.10 -2.43
CA GLU A 74 21.01 -19.68 -3.76
C GLU A 74 19.84 -19.31 -4.69
N GLN A 75 18.60 -19.66 -4.33
CA GLN A 75 17.39 -19.22 -5.04
C GLN A 75 16.89 -17.85 -4.54
N LEU A 76 17.37 -17.39 -3.38
CA LEU A 76 16.91 -16.14 -2.79
C LEU A 76 17.36 -14.95 -3.63
N LEU A 77 16.41 -14.04 -3.87
CA LEU A 77 16.68 -12.83 -4.63
C LEU A 77 17.36 -11.78 -3.74
N PRO A 78 18.29 -11.00 -4.30
CA PRO A 78 18.88 -9.88 -3.58
C PRO A 78 17.79 -8.87 -3.22
N PHE A 79 17.86 -8.32 -2.02
CA PHE A 79 16.88 -7.34 -1.59
C PHE A 79 17.14 -5.98 -2.24
N LYS A 80 16.15 -5.48 -2.97
CA LYS A 80 16.02 -4.09 -3.41
C LYS A 80 14.54 -3.78 -3.39
N PHE A 81 14.07 -2.87 -2.54
CA PHE A 81 12.63 -2.55 -2.43
C PHE A 81 12.12 -1.83 -3.71
N PRO A 82 11.43 -2.51 -4.64
CA PRO A 82 11.04 -1.91 -5.90
C PRO A 82 9.82 -1.00 -5.70
N VAL A 83 9.96 0.32 -5.89
CA VAL A 83 8.82 1.26 -5.77
C VAL A 83 8.28 1.76 -7.12
N THR A 84 8.96 1.42 -8.21
CA THR A 84 8.57 1.84 -9.56
C THR A 84 8.47 0.63 -10.48
N ARG A 85 7.66 0.74 -11.53
CA ARG A 85 7.57 -0.28 -12.58
C ARG A 85 8.90 -0.48 -13.33
N ARG A 86 9.76 0.54 -13.42
CA ARG A 86 11.07 0.44 -14.07
C ARG A 86 12.05 -0.40 -13.25
N ASP A 87 11.96 -0.29 -11.92
CA ASP A 87 12.80 -1.02 -10.96
C ASP A 87 12.13 -2.30 -10.42
N CYS A 88 11.11 -2.82 -11.09
CA CYS A 88 10.33 -3.96 -10.62
C CYS A 88 11.13 -5.26 -10.56
N ILE A 89 10.64 -6.19 -9.74
CA ILE A 89 11.06 -7.59 -9.78
C ILE A 89 10.41 -8.22 -11.01
N LYS A 90 11.25 -8.72 -11.92
CA LYS A 90 10.79 -9.45 -13.12
C LYS A 90 10.85 -10.93 -12.85
N VAL A 91 9.70 -11.60 -12.95
CA VAL A 91 9.57 -13.04 -12.79
C VAL A 91 9.26 -13.65 -14.15
N THR A 92 10.21 -14.39 -14.71
CA THR A 92 10.01 -15.08 -16.00
C THR A 92 9.34 -16.43 -15.78
N TYR A 93 8.60 -16.95 -16.77
CA TYR A 93 8.00 -18.28 -16.65
C TYR A 93 9.05 -19.38 -16.52
N ARG A 94 10.23 -19.21 -17.13
CA ARG A 94 11.38 -20.08 -16.88
C ARG A 94 11.76 -20.15 -15.40
N SER A 95 11.70 -19.03 -14.67
CA SER A 95 11.90 -19.02 -13.21
C SER A 95 10.78 -19.77 -12.47
N LEU A 96 9.54 -19.66 -12.96
CA LEU A 96 8.39 -20.39 -12.40
C LEU A 96 8.48 -21.89 -12.66
N ASP A 97 9.01 -22.31 -13.80
CA ASP A 97 9.22 -23.72 -14.14
C ASP A 97 10.35 -24.31 -13.31
N LYS A 98 11.45 -23.56 -13.12
CA LYS A 98 12.51 -23.93 -12.18
C LYS A 98 11.97 -24.09 -10.77
N LEU A 99 11.12 -23.17 -10.31
CA LEU A 99 10.47 -23.28 -9.02
C LEU A 99 9.59 -24.54 -8.95
N ALA A 100 8.80 -24.81 -9.99
CA ALA A 100 7.93 -25.98 -10.03
C ALA A 100 8.70 -27.31 -9.99
N ALA A 101 9.93 -27.33 -10.50
CA ALA A 101 10.81 -28.50 -10.43
C ALA A 101 11.46 -28.70 -9.05
N LEU A 102 11.63 -27.63 -8.27
CA LEU A 102 12.29 -27.68 -6.95
C LEU A 102 11.30 -27.75 -5.78
N ALA A 103 10.20 -27.02 -5.87
CA ALA A 103 9.20 -26.96 -4.81
C ALA A 103 8.27 -28.18 -4.87
N PRO A 104 7.88 -28.76 -3.71
CA PRO A 104 6.99 -29.90 -3.69
C PRO A 104 5.61 -29.51 -4.20
N PRO A 105 4.91 -30.41 -4.93
CA PRO A 105 3.57 -30.16 -5.43
C PRO A 105 2.58 -29.76 -4.33
N THR A 106 2.78 -30.26 -3.11
CA THR A 106 1.95 -29.94 -1.94
C THR A 106 1.96 -28.45 -1.61
N TYR A 107 3.12 -27.77 -1.71
CA TYR A 107 3.22 -26.33 -1.49
C TYR A 107 2.53 -25.54 -2.60
N LEU A 108 2.79 -25.90 -3.87
CA LEU A 108 2.21 -25.21 -5.01
C LEU A 108 0.68 -25.35 -5.02
N ASN A 109 0.16 -26.53 -4.71
CA ASN A 109 -1.27 -26.77 -4.58
C ASN A 109 -1.86 -25.97 -3.42
N ALA A 110 -1.19 -25.91 -2.27
CA ALA A 110 -1.63 -25.08 -1.15
C ALA A 110 -1.68 -23.59 -1.53
N MET A 111 -0.71 -23.08 -2.29
CA MET A 111 -0.72 -21.70 -2.80
C MET A 111 -1.86 -21.46 -3.80
N ILE A 112 -2.11 -22.39 -4.71
CA ILE A 112 -3.24 -22.29 -5.66
C ILE A 112 -4.57 -22.29 -4.91
N SER A 113 -4.74 -23.16 -3.91
CA SER A 113 -5.93 -23.19 -3.05
C SER A 113 -6.09 -21.91 -2.24
N ALA A 114 -5.00 -21.35 -1.69
CA ALA A 114 -5.03 -20.09 -0.95
C ALA A 114 -5.28 -18.85 -1.83
N LEU A 115 -5.15 -19.00 -3.16
CA LEU A 115 -5.40 -17.97 -4.16
C LEU A 115 -6.58 -18.38 -5.06
N THR A 116 -7.56 -19.10 -4.50
CA THR A 116 -8.78 -19.49 -5.20
C THR A 116 -9.46 -18.25 -5.82
N GLY A 117 -9.83 -18.36 -7.10
CA GLY A 117 -10.41 -17.26 -7.88
C GLY A 117 -9.39 -16.39 -8.61
N PHE A 118 -8.08 -16.56 -8.34
CA PHE A 118 -7.01 -15.94 -9.11
C PHE A 118 -6.57 -16.87 -10.25
N PRO A 119 -6.16 -16.32 -11.41
CA PRO A 119 -5.53 -17.11 -12.47
C PRO A 119 -4.32 -17.89 -11.95
N THR A 120 -4.11 -19.11 -12.46
CA THR A 120 -2.99 -19.96 -12.04
C THR A 120 -1.64 -19.28 -12.26
N SER A 121 -1.51 -18.44 -13.29
CA SER A 121 -0.32 -17.62 -13.55
C SER A 121 0.00 -16.69 -12.38
N VAL A 122 -1.01 -16.01 -11.80
CA VAL A 122 -0.86 -15.19 -10.60
C VAL A 122 -0.43 -16.04 -9.40
N ALA A 123 -1.05 -17.20 -9.20
CA ALA A 123 -0.71 -18.08 -8.07
C ALA A 123 0.74 -18.59 -8.13
N ARG A 124 1.23 -18.95 -9.32
CA ARG A 124 2.62 -19.35 -9.54
C ARG A 124 3.59 -18.21 -9.24
N VAL A 125 3.29 -16.99 -9.70
CA VAL A 125 4.13 -15.80 -9.43
C VAL A 125 4.13 -15.46 -7.94
N ALA A 126 2.97 -15.48 -7.28
CA ALA A 126 2.86 -15.24 -5.84
C ALA A 126 3.66 -16.28 -5.04
N SER A 127 3.62 -17.55 -5.44
CA SER A 127 4.44 -18.63 -4.84
C SER A 127 5.92 -18.32 -4.96
N TYR A 128 6.36 -17.94 -6.17
CA TYR A 128 7.75 -17.57 -6.43
C TYR A 128 8.22 -16.39 -5.58
N LEU A 129 7.42 -15.32 -5.52
CA LEU A 129 7.74 -14.14 -4.71
C LEU A 129 7.76 -14.47 -3.23
N THR A 130 6.81 -15.28 -2.75
CA THR A 130 6.72 -15.67 -1.33
C THR A 130 8.01 -16.33 -0.87
N LEU A 131 8.48 -17.32 -1.63
CA LEU A 131 9.66 -18.11 -1.30
C LEU A 131 10.97 -17.34 -1.49
N ASN A 132 11.11 -16.59 -2.58
CA ASN A 132 12.41 -16.04 -2.97
C ASN A 132 12.61 -14.56 -2.59
N TYR A 133 11.55 -13.85 -2.18
CA TYR A 133 11.62 -12.41 -1.92
C TYR A 133 10.85 -11.95 -0.67
N LEU A 134 9.54 -12.22 -0.59
CA LEU A 134 8.66 -11.66 0.44
C LEU A 134 8.98 -12.19 1.83
N ARG A 135 9.02 -13.53 2.00
CA ARG A 135 9.32 -14.12 3.31
C ARG A 135 10.77 -13.85 3.77
N PRO A 136 11.81 -14.08 2.94
CA PRO A 136 13.20 -13.82 3.34
C PRO A 136 13.43 -12.38 3.80
N HIS A 137 12.75 -11.41 3.18
CA HIS A 137 12.96 -9.99 3.44
C HIS A 137 11.81 -9.30 4.18
N HIS A 138 10.89 -10.06 4.80
CA HIS A 138 9.65 -9.51 5.36
C HIS A 138 9.90 -8.38 6.37
N LYS A 139 10.90 -8.49 7.26
CA LYS A 139 11.25 -7.43 8.23
C LYS A 139 11.68 -6.14 7.55
N ARG A 140 12.49 -6.25 6.48
CA ARG A 140 12.98 -5.10 5.71
C ARG A 140 11.86 -4.44 4.91
N ILE A 141 10.95 -5.24 4.38
CA ILE A 141 9.74 -4.78 3.69
C ILE A 141 8.81 -4.07 4.68
N ALA A 142 8.56 -4.67 5.85
CA ALA A 142 7.72 -4.11 6.89
C ALA A 142 8.24 -2.76 7.43
N GLN A 143 9.57 -2.57 7.49
CA GLN A 143 10.20 -1.30 7.84
C GLN A 143 9.87 -0.15 6.88
N GLN A 144 9.51 -0.44 5.62
CA GLN A 144 9.06 0.58 4.66
C GLN A 144 7.64 1.08 4.95
N GLY A 145 6.94 0.46 5.90
CA GLY A 145 5.56 0.78 6.25
C GLY A 145 4.55 0.06 5.35
N ARG A 146 3.35 0.63 5.24
CA ARG A 146 2.24 0.04 4.48
C ARG A 146 2.40 0.29 2.99
N HIS A 147 2.24 -0.75 2.21
CA HIS A 147 2.34 -0.76 0.76
C HIS A 147 1.39 -1.79 0.14
N LEU A 148 1.04 -1.56 -1.11
CA LEU A 148 0.37 -2.51 -2.01
C LEU A 148 1.44 -3.17 -2.89
N LEU A 149 1.55 -4.49 -2.87
CA LEU A 149 2.28 -5.25 -3.88
C LEU A 149 1.45 -5.27 -5.16
N MET A 150 1.92 -4.55 -6.16
CA MET A 150 1.37 -4.54 -7.51
C MET A 150 2.04 -5.64 -8.32
N MET A 151 1.24 -6.53 -8.90
CA MET A 151 1.66 -7.60 -9.78
C MET A 151 0.99 -7.43 -11.14
N THR A 152 1.77 -7.35 -12.20
CA THR A 152 1.24 -7.36 -13.56
C THR A 152 1.81 -8.54 -14.31
N VAL A 153 0.94 -9.47 -14.73
CA VAL A 153 1.31 -10.67 -15.49
C VAL A 153 1.05 -10.40 -16.97
N TYR A 154 2.07 -10.57 -17.81
CA TYR A 154 1.97 -10.48 -19.26
C TYR A 154 2.09 -11.88 -19.85
N GLU A 155 0.96 -12.56 -20.07
CA GLU A 155 0.98 -13.96 -20.51
C GLU A 155 1.65 -14.11 -21.88
N SER A 156 1.40 -13.19 -22.80
CA SER A 156 2.04 -13.14 -24.12
C SER A 156 3.56 -12.97 -24.10
N ARG A 157 4.12 -12.48 -22.99
CA ARG A 157 5.56 -12.26 -22.83
C ARG A 157 6.19 -13.24 -21.83
N GLU A 158 5.40 -14.15 -21.27
CA GLU A 158 5.85 -15.13 -20.29
C GLU A 158 6.60 -14.50 -19.11
N GLU A 159 6.18 -13.30 -18.70
CA GLU A 159 6.79 -12.55 -17.61
C GLU A 159 5.75 -11.88 -16.71
N ALA A 160 6.10 -11.69 -15.44
CA ALA A 160 5.36 -10.89 -14.49
C ALA A 160 6.25 -9.82 -13.88
N HIS A 161 5.72 -8.60 -13.72
CA HIS A 161 6.40 -7.46 -13.14
C HIS A 161 5.78 -7.13 -11.80
N CYS A 162 6.60 -7.06 -10.74
CA CYS A 162 6.14 -6.90 -9.38
C CYS A 162 6.84 -5.74 -8.68
N TRP A 163 6.07 -4.81 -8.10
CA TRP A 163 6.62 -3.68 -7.35
C TRP A 163 5.68 -3.25 -6.22
N PHE A 164 6.19 -2.47 -5.28
CA PHE A 164 5.42 -1.95 -4.15
C PHE A 164 4.98 -0.51 -4.40
N ILE A 165 3.72 -0.22 -4.10
CA ILE A 165 3.16 1.13 -4.11
C ILE A 165 2.95 1.54 -2.64
N PRO A 166 3.70 2.53 -2.13
CA PRO A 166 3.52 3.02 -0.75
C PRO A 166 2.11 3.57 -0.51
N LEU A 167 1.60 3.45 0.72
CA LEU A 167 0.22 3.84 1.08
C LEU A 167 -0.18 5.26 0.62
N ASN A 168 0.71 6.25 0.75
CA ASN A 168 0.42 7.61 0.29
C ASN A 168 0.15 7.66 -1.22
N GLN A 169 0.93 6.92 -2.02
CA GLN A 169 0.72 6.84 -3.46
C GLN A 169 -0.51 5.99 -3.83
N VAL A 170 -0.85 4.97 -3.03
CA VAL A 170 -2.09 4.19 -3.20
C VAL A 170 -3.30 5.12 -3.05
N VAL A 171 -3.33 5.95 -2.00
CA VAL A 171 -4.38 6.94 -1.76
C VAL A 171 -4.43 8.01 -2.85
N GLU A 172 -3.28 8.54 -3.26
CA GLU A 172 -3.18 9.55 -4.33
C GLU A 172 -3.68 9.01 -5.67
N ARG A 173 -3.27 7.80 -6.06
CA ARG A 173 -3.75 7.14 -7.28
C ARG A 173 -5.26 6.94 -7.24
N HIS A 174 -5.80 6.49 -6.11
CA HIS A 174 -7.24 6.37 -5.96
C HIS A 174 -7.95 7.73 -6.10
N ALA A 175 -7.46 8.78 -5.44
CA ALA A 175 -8.07 10.12 -5.48
C ALA A 175 -8.01 10.79 -6.86
N THR A 176 -6.97 10.52 -7.64
CA THR A 176 -6.78 11.07 -8.99
C THR A 176 -7.53 10.29 -10.07
N THR A 177 -7.95 9.07 -9.78
CA THR A 177 -8.63 8.20 -10.75
C THR A 177 -10.13 8.24 -10.50
N SER A 178 -10.81 9.29 -10.98
CA SER A 178 -12.29 9.34 -11.02
C SER A 178 -12.91 8.32 -12.00
N GLU A 179 -12.10 7.54 -12.73
CA GLU A 179 -12.52 6.46 -13.64
C GLU A 179 -11.87 5.11 -13.26
N SER A 180 -12.50 4.38 -12.33
CA SER A 180 -12.04 3.08 -11.83
C SER A 180 -12.19 1.89 -12.79
N ILE A 181 -12.35 2.10 -14.10
CA ILE A 181 -12.89 1.05 -14.99
C ILE A 181 -11.82 0.36 -15.88
N ARG A 182 -10.59 0.89 -16.03
CA ARG A 182 -9.65 0.32 -17.02
C ARG A 182 -8.25 -0.10 -16.59
N SER A 183 -7.72 0.41 -15.48
CA SER A 183 -6.48 -0.08 -14.85
C SER A 183 -6.20 0.83 -13.66
N GLY A 184 -6.28 0.32 -12.44
CA GLY A 184 -6.15 1.18 -11.28
C GLY A 184 -6.33 0.47 -9.95
N VAL A 185 -5.70 1.09 -8.95
CA VAL A 185 -5.91 0.79 -7.53
C VAL A 185 -7.38 1.04 -7.20
N SER A 186 -8.10 0.01 -6.79
CA SER A 186 -9.51 0.11 -6.39
C SER A 186 -9.65 0.74 -5.00
N TYR A 187 -10.84 1.27 -4.67
CA TYR A 187 -11.17 1.73 -3.31
C TYR A 187 -10.89 0.65 -2.26
N ASN A 188 -11.30 -0.54 -2.63
CA ASN A 188 -11.05 -1.79 -1.98
C ASN A 188 -9.54 -1.95 -1.64
N ASP A 189 -8.62 -1.69 -2.56
CA ASP A 189 -7.18 -1.84 -2.32
C ASP A 189 -6.64 -0.79 -1.35
N VAL A 190 -7.19 0.43 -1.39
CA VAL A 190 -6.88 1.46 -0.40
C VAL A 190 -7.24 0.98 1.00
N GLN A 191 -8.46 0.48 1.20
CA GLN A 191 -8.92 -0.03 2.49
C GLN A 191 -8.07 -1.20 2.99
N LEU A 192 -7.76 -2.15 2.09
CA LEU A 192 -6.89 -3.28 2.40
C LEU A 192 -5.53 -2.78 2.92
N VAL A 193 -4.86 -1.90 2.17
CA VAL A 193 -3.54 -1.36 2.51
C VAL A 193 -3.58 -0.56 3.83
N GLN A 194 -4.68 0.13 4.09
CA GLN A 194 -4.89 0.90 5.30
C GLN A 194 -5.08 0.02 6.54
N THR A 195 -5.53 -1.22 6.42
CA THR A 195 -5.98 -2.05 7.56
C THR A 195 -5.04 -3.21 7.89
N TYR A 196 -4.43 -3.87 6.91
CA TYR A 196 -3.65 -5.10 7.12
C TYR A 196 -2.54 -5.00 8.17
N ASP A 197 -2.14 -6.10 8.80
CA ASP A 197 -0.98 -6.12 9.69
C ASP A 197 0.33 -6.19 8.88
N VAL A 198 1.13 -5.12 8.93
CA VAL A 198 2.38 -4.96 8.17
C VAL A 198 3.43 -6.03 8.52
N GLN A 199 3.34 -6.63 9.70
CA GLN A 199 4.31 -7.64 10.12
C GLN A 199 4.03 -9.03 9.55
N THR A 200 2.78 -9.30 9.15
CA THR A 200 2.31 -10.67 8.87
C THR A 200 1.51 -10.79 7.58
N VAL A 201 1.19 -9.68 6.91
CA VAL A 201 0.35 -9.68 5.72
C VAL A 201 0.95 -8.76 4.67
N PHE A 202 0.85 -9.15 3.40
CA PHE A 202 1.12 -8.32 2.25
C PHE A 202 -0.20 -8.06 1.51
N ALA A 203 -0.53 -6.80 1.26
CA ALA A 203 -1.65 -6.48 0.37
C ALA A 203 -1.21 -6.69 -1.09
N LEU A 204 -1.87 -7.57 -1.84
CA LEU A 204 -1.60 -7.86 -3.25
C LEU A 204 -2.71 -7.27 -4.13
N HIS A 205 -2.33 -6.62 -5.22
CA HIS A 205 -3.18 -6.35 -6.38
C HIS A 205 -2.53 -6.98 -7.60
N ALA A 206 -3.30 -7.73 -8.38
CA ALA A 206 -2.83 -8.42 -9.55
C ALA A 206 -3.66 -8.07 -10.78
N GLU A 207 -2.99 -7.88 -11.90
CA GLU A 207 -3.57 -7.65 -13.23
C GLU A 207 -2.96 -8.64 -14.22
N VAL A 208 -3.80 -9.30 -15.01
CA VAL A 208 -3.36 -10.21 -16.06
C VAL A 208 -3.67 -9.62 -17.42
N PHE A 209 -2.67 -9.62 -18.29
CA PHE A 209 -2.75 -9.08 -19.64
C PHE A 209 -2.47 -10.17 -20.66
N GLU A 210 -3.38 -10.28 -21.62
CA GLU A 210 -3.28 -11.20 -22.75
C GLU A 210 -3.32 -10.42 -24.06
N GLN A 211 -2.60 -10.91 -25.07
CA GLN A 211 -2.66 -10.32 -26.39
C GLN A 211 -3.94 -10.81 -27.08
N THR A 212 -4.86 -9.89 -27.36
CA THR A 212 -6.08 -10.22 -28.10
C THR A 212 -5.71 -10.60 -29.54
N THR A 213 -5.62 -11.91 -29.83
CA THR A 213 -5.51 -12.44 -31.18
C THR A 213 -6.87 -12.36 -31.87
N ARG A 214 -7.35 -11.13 -32.17
CA ARG A 214 -8.51 -10.99 -33.05
C ARG A 214 -8.06 -11.34 -34.47
N VAL A 215 -8.50 -12.51 -34.94
CA VAL A 215 -8.47 -12.90 -36.35
C VAL A 215 -9.25 -11.83 -37.13
N GLY A 216 -8.56 -11.02 -37.93
CA GLY A 216 -9.19 -10.13 -38.91
C GLY A 216 -9.53 -8.69 -38.50
N GLY A 217 -8.94 -8.12 -37.43
CA GLY A 217 -9.23 -6.72 -37.08
C GLY A 217 -8.04 -6.01 -36.43
N THR A 218 -7.64 -4.90 -37.05
CA THR A 218 -6.65 -3.88 -36.67
C THR A 218 -6.06 -4.06 -35.26
N GLN A 219 -4.76 -4.43 -35.18
CA GLN A 219 -4.00 -4.48 -33.93
C GLN A 219 -4.15 -3.16 -33.16
N GLY A 220 -4.93 -3.18 -32.08
CA GLY A 220 -5.04 -2.05 -31.15
C GLY A 220 -3.74 -1.88 -30.37
N ARG A 221 -2.84 -1.02 -30.87
CA ARG A 221 -1.75 -0.20 -30.29
C ARG A 221 -1.07 -0.47 -28.93
N SER A 222 -1.52 -1.36 -28.05
CA SER A 222 -0.81 -1.68 -26.80
C SER A 222 0.10 -2.90 -27.00
N SER A 223 1.41 -2.70 -26.88
CA SER A 223 2.41 -3.77 -26.92
C SER A 223 2.32 -4.75 -25.73
N TYR A 224 1.45 -4.47 -24.76
CA TYR A 224 1.26 -5.25 -23.54
C TYR A 224 -0.04 -6.06 -23.53
N GLY A 225 -0.85 -6.01 -24.59
CA GLY A 225 -2.14 -6.69 -24.64
C GLY A 225 -3.27 -5.94 -23.91
N GLN A 226 -4.39 -6.62 -23.73
CA GLN A 226 -5.58 -6.15 -23.02
C GLN A 226 -5.61 -6.81 -21.63
N CYS A 227 -5.99 -6.05 -20.60
CA CYS A 227 -6.22 -6.60 -19.27
C CYS A 227 -7.45 -7.52 -19.31
N THR A 228 -7.26 -8.80 -19.00
CA THR A 228 -8.30 -9.84 -18.99
C THR A 228 -8.80 -10.16 -17.59
N TRP A 229 -7.99 -9.89 -16.57
CA TRP A 229 -8.33 -10.16 -15.17
C TRP A 229 -7.71 -9.15 -14.21
N ILE A 230 -8.47 -8.75 -13.18
CA ILE A 230 -8.03 -7.85 -12.12
C ILE A 230 -8.57 -8.33 -10.78
N GLY A 231 -7.74 -8.34 -9.74
CA GLY A 231 -8.19 -8.63 -8.39
C GLY A 231 -7.13 -8.32 -7.34
N GLY A 232 -7.57 -8.18 -6.10
CA GLY A 232 -6.70 -7.88 -4.97
C GLY A 232 -7.06 -8.70 -3.73
N MET A 233 -6.06 -9.02 -2.92
CA MET A 233 -6.24 -9.81 -1.69
C MET A 233 -5.13 -9.60 -0.67
N ALA A 234 -5.37 -10.06 0.56
CA ALA A 234 -4.37 -10.14 1.60
C ALA A 234 -3.59 -11.46 1.47
N LEU A 235 -2.28 -11.39 1.23
CA LEU A 235 -1.39 -12.54 1.24
C LEU A 235 -0.74 -12.66 2.62
N HIS A 236 -1.07 -13.71 3.35
CA HIS A 236 -0.55 -13.93 4.70
C HIS A 236 0.89 -14.45 4.62
N ALA A 237 1.82 -13.65 5.14
CA ALA A 237 3.16 -14.12 5.44
C ALA A 237 3.08 -15.03 6.66
N ALA A 238 3.83 -16.12 6.66
CA ALA A 238 4.07 -16.87 7.89
C ALA A 238 4.55 -15.89 8.97
N ALA A 239 3.87 -15.84 10.11
CA ALA A 239 4.28 -15.00 11.21
C ALA A 239 5.36 -15.71 12.04
N ASP A 240 6.35 -14.97 12.53
CA ASP A 240 7.42 -15.53 13.37
C ASP A 240 6.87 -16.01 14.74
N THR A 241 5.67 -15.59 15.14
CA THR A 241 5.02 -15.99 16.40
C THR A 241 3.57 -16.42 16.20
N GLU A 242 3.08 -17.34 17.04
CA GLU A 242 1.67 -17.78 17.02
C GLU A 242 0.68 -16.63 17.24
N GLU A 243 1.01 -15.69 18.13
CA GLU A 243 0.16 -14.52 18.37
C GLU A 243 0.02 -13.63 17.14
N ALA A 244 1.11 -13.43 16.40
CA ALA A 244 1.09 -12.63 15.18
C ALA A 244 0.33 -13.36 14.06
N PHE A 245 0.40 -14.69 14.05
CA PHE A 245 -0.39 -15.52 13.16
C PHE A 245 -1.88 -15.43 13.46
N ALA A 246 -2.28 -15.57 14.73
CA ALA A 246 -3.67 -15.43 15.17
C ALA A 246 -4.27 -14.07 14.80
N ARG A 247 -3.54 -12.97 15.03
CA ARG A 247 -3.96 -11.63 14.59
C ARG A 247 -4.12 -11.51 13.08
N SER A 248 -3.27 -12.18 12.31
CA SER A 248 -3.41 -12.21 10.85
C SER A 248 -4.67 -12.96 10.44
N GLN A 249 -5.01 -14.07 11.11
CA GLN A 249 -6.25 -14.80 10.85
C GLN A 249 -7.48 -13.98 11.23
N GLU A 250 -7.46 -13.30 12.38
CA GLU A 250 -8.54 -12.39 12.78
C GLU A 250 -8.83 -11.34 11.68
N PHE A 251 -7.78 -10.76 11.07
CA PHE A 251 -7.93 -9.84 9.96
C PHE A 251 -8.56 -10.50 8.72
N ALA A 252 -8.20 -11.75 8.43
CA ALA A 252 -8.80 -12.53 7.34
C ALA A 252 -10.29 -12.87 7.58
N HIS A 253 -10.79 -12.71 8.81
CA HIS A 253 -12.18 -12.99 9.17
C HIS A 253 -13.05 -11.73 9.27
N VAL A 254 -12.50 -10.55 9.03
CA VAL A 254 -13.28 -9.30 9.06
C VAL A 254 -14.19 -9.25 7.83
N PRO A 255 -15.52 -9.15 8.00
CA PRO A 255 -16.44 -8.98 6.87
C PRO A 255 -16.15 -7.70 6.09
N ASP A 256 -16.38 -7.72 4.77
CA ASP A 256 -16.13 -6.58 3.89
C ASP A 256 -16.91 -5.32 4.33
N GLU A 257 -18.11 -5.49 4.89
CA GLU A 257 -18.95 -4.40 5.40
C GLU A 257 -18.33 -3.69 6.61
N GLU A 258 -17.52 -4.40 7.40
CA GLU A 258 -16.85 -3.88 8.60
C GLU A 258 -15.47 -3.29 8.29
N MET A 259 -14.91 -3.56 7.11
CA MET A 259 -13.58 -3.12 6.70
C MET A 259 -13.44 -1.60 6.66
N GLU A 260 -14.48 -0.89 6.22
CA GLU A 260 -14.48 0.57 6.20
C GLU A 260 -14.38 1.16 7.62
N GLN A 261 -15.14 0.61 8.56
CA GLN A 261 -15.13 1.03 9.96
C GLN A 261 -13.79 0.71 10.62
N LEU A 262 -13.24 -0.47 10.34
CA LEU A 262 -11.92 -0.88 10.81
C LEU A 262 -10.82 0.03 10.24
N ALA A 263 -10.89 0.38 8.95
CA ALA A 263 -9.97 1.32 8.30
C ALA A 263 -10.02 2.69 8.95
N ALA A 264 -11.23 3.23 9.19
CA ALA A 264 -11.44 4.52 9.84
C ALA A 264 -10.91 4.52 11.29
N ARG A 265 -11.20 3.47 12.06
CA ARG A 265 -10.70 3.31 13.44
C ARG A 265 -9.17 3.30 13.47
N ASN A 266 -8.55 2.48 12.61
CA ASN A 266 -7.10 2.35 12.53
C ASN A 266 -6.44 3.63 12.00
N ALA A 267 -7.09 4.38 11.09
CA ALA A 267 -6.65 5.69 10.65
C ALA A 267 -6.62 6.71 11.80
N ARG A 268 -7.70 6.82 12.58
CA ARG A 268 -7.79 7.71 13.73
C ARG A 268 -6.74 7.40 14.80
N GLU A 269 -6.53 6.12 15.11
CA GLU A 269 -5.48 5.72 16.05
C GLU A 269 -4.08 6.10 15.57
N ARG A 270 -3.81 5.93 14.28
CA ARG A 270 -2.52 6.30 13.68
C ARG A 270 -2.29 7.80 13.75
N GLU A 271 -3.29 8.60 13.39
CA GLU A 271 -3.20 10.06 13.50
C GLU A 271 -2.93 10.49 14.95
N LYS A 272 -3.62 9.89 15.93
CA LYS A 272 -3.38 10.12 17.36
C LYS A 272 -1.94 9.79 17.75
N ARG A 273 -1.41 8.63 17.30
CA ARG A 273 -0.02 8.21 17.57
C ARG A 273 1.00 9.14 16.89
N GLN A 274 0.75 9.55 15.65
CA GLN A 274 1.61 10.50 14.91
C GLN A 274 1.64 11.87 15.60
N ARG A 275 0.48 12.40 16.00
CA ARG A 275 0.37 13.66 16.74
C ARG A 275 1.10 13.58 18.09
N LYS A 276 1.00 12.45 18.81
CA LYS A 276 1.74 12.22 20.06
C LYS A 276 3.24 12.21 19.83
N LYS A 277 3.73 11.49 18.80
CA LYS A 277 5.16 11.47 18.44
C LYS A 277 5.68 12.83 18.02
N ALA A 278 4.92 13.58 17.21
CA ALA A 278 5.27 14.93 16.80
C ALA A 278 5.40 15.88 18.00
N ARG A 279 4.43 15.84 18.92
CA ARG A 279 4.48 16.60 20.18
C ARG A 279 5.69 16.23 21.04
N GLN A 280 5.99 14.94 21.19
CA GLN A 280 7.17 14.49 21.94
C GLN A 280 8.48 14.94 21.29
N LYS A 281 8.56 14.92 19.94
CA LYS A 281 9.74 15.39 19.21
C LYS A 281 9.91 16.91 19.38
N ALA A 282 8.83 17.67 19.30
CA ALA A 282 8.85 19.12 19.53
C ALA A 282 9.31 19.45 20.96
N ALA A 283 8.73 18.81 21.97
CA ALA A 283 9.13 19.01 23.37
C ALA A 283 10.60 18.64 23.64
N LYS A 284 11.11 17.57 23.00
CA LYS A 284 12.53 17.21 23.09
C LYS A 284 13.44 18.24 22.40
N ALA A 285 13.00 18.82 21.29
CA ALA A 285 13.77 19.83 20.58
C ALA A 285 13.82 21.15 21.37
N GLU A 286 12.71 21.55 21.99
CA GLU A 286 12.63 22.71 22.88
C GLU A 286 13.54 22.54 24.10
N ALA A 287 13.43 21.41 24.82
CA ALA A 287 14.30 21.12 25.96
C ALA A 287 15.79 21.03 25.58
N ALA A 288 16.11 20.60 24.36
CA ALA A 288 17.49 20.61 23.86
C ALA A 288 17.98 22.03 23.55
N ALA A 289 17.11 22.88 22.98
CA ALA A 289 17.43 24.29 22.72
C ALA A 289 17.62 25.08 24.01
N ASP A 290 16.81 24.83 25.04
CA ASP A 290 16.94 25.48 26.35
C ASP A 290 18.25 25.09 27.05
N ARG A 291 18.61 23.80 27.03
CA ARG A 291 19.90 23.35 27.58
C ARG A 291 21.10 23.94 26.84
N GLU A 292 20.98 24.15 25.53
CA GLU A 292 22.06 24.77 24.75
C GLU A 292 22.17 26.27 25.07
N ARG A 293 21.05 26.97 25.30
CA ARG A 293 21.06 28.37 25.77
C ARG A 293 21.66 28.50 27.17
N GLU A 294 21.32 27.60 28.09
CA GLU A 294 21.92 27.57 29.44
C GLU A 294 23.43 27.35 29.36
N ARG A 295 23.91 26.41 28.54
CA ARG A 295 25.36 26.21 28.33
C ARG A 295 26.05 27.42 27.69
N GLN A 296 25.40 28.11 26.76
CA GLN A 296 25.96 29.32 26.15
C GLN A 296 26.07 30.45 27.19
N ALA A 297 25.04 30.64 28.01
CA ALA A 297 25.06 31.62 29.10
C ALA A 297 26.16 31.30 30.14
N GLU A 298 26.35 30.03 30.51
CA GLU A 298 27.44 29.60 31.40
C GLU A 298 28.83 29.86 30.80
N LYS A 299 29.01 29.61 29.49
CA LYS A 299 30.27 29.90 28.79
C LYS A 299 30.55 31.39 28.73
N GLU A 300 29.56 32.21 28.40
CA GLU A 300 29.70 33.67 28.36
C GLU A 300 30.04 34.22 29.75
N ALA A 301 29.37 33.72 30.81
CA ALA A 301 29.68 34.09 32.18
C ALA A 301 31.11 33.68 32.60
N ALA A 302 31.57 32.48 32.20
CA ALA A 302 32.92 32.02 32.47
C ALA A 302 33.99 32.83 31.71
N GLU A 303 33.74 33.19 30.45
CA GLU A 303 34.62 34.06 29.67
C GLU A 303 34.68 35.49 30.24
N GLN A 304 33.55 36.06 30.68
CA GLN A 304 33.54 37.36 31.34
C GLN A 304 34.30 37.34 32.67
N ALA A 305 34.14 36.29 33.47
CA ALA A 305 34.90 36.12 34.71
C ALA A 305 36.41 35.96 34.44
N ALA A 306 36.78 35.24 33.39
CA ALA A 306 38.18 35.09 32.98
C ALA A 306 38.78 36.42 32.49
N LEU A 307 38.02 37.21 31.72
CA LEU A 307 38.42 38.55 31.28
C LEU A 307 38.57 39.54 32.44
N ALA A 308 37.68 39.47 33.43
CA ALA A 308 37.76 40.31 34.63
C ALA A 308 39.04 40.02 35.44
N LYS A 309 39.35 38.74 35.70
CA LYS A 309 40.62 38.34 36.34
C LYS A 309 41.85 38.78 35.55
N ARG A 310 41.78 38.75 34.21
CA ARG A 310 42.87 39.20 33.36
C ARG A 310 43.11 40.70 33.45
N LYS A 311 42.07 41.50 33.70
CA LYS A 311 42.16 42.95 33.93
C LYS A 311 42.74 43.29 35.30
N GLU A 312 42.45 42.50 36.34
CA GLU A 312 43.03 42.71 37.67
C GLU A 312 44.54 42.38 37.74
N GLY A 313 45.03 41.49 36.86
CA GLY A 313 46.46 41.18 36.74
C GLY A 313 47.27 42.15 35.88
N LEU A 314 46.65 43.17 35.28
CA LEU A 314 47.36 44.20 34.51
C LEU A 314 47.99 45.21 35.47
N ILE A 315 49.32 45.13 35.60
CA ILE A 315 50.13 46.12 36.32
C ILE A 315 49.86 47.51 35.69
N PRO A 316 49.53 48.54 36.48
CA PRO A 316 49.31 49.88 35.95
C PRO A 316 50.54 50.33 35.16
N VAL A 317 50.31 50.78 33.93
CA VAL A 317 51.36 51.29 33.06
C VAL A 317 52.01 52.47 33.79
N HIS A 318 53.33 52.40 33.96
CA HIS A 318 54.12 53.47 34.57
C HIS A 318 53.82 54.80 33.87
N GLU A 319 53.56 55.88 34.63
CA GLU A 319 53.02 57.15 34.12
C GLU A 319 53.81 57.72 32.92
N SER A 320 55.12 57.49 32.89
CA SER A 320 56.03 57.89 31.81
C SER A 320 55.73 57.25 30.44
N LEU A 321 55.18 56.02 30.42
CA LEU A 321 54.77 55.33 29.19
C LEU A 321 53.35 55.75 28.76
N ALA A 322 52.47 56.07 29.71
CA ALA A 322 51.13 56.58 29.44
C ALA A 322 51.18 57.97 28.77
N GLU A 323 52.09 58.85 29.23
CA GLU A 323 52.35 60.14 28.59
C GLU A 323 52.92 60.02 27.18
N ALA A 324 53.81 59.08 26.93
CA ALA A 324 54.41 58.86 25.60
C ALA A 324 53.41 58.31 24.56
N LEU A 325 52.46 57.47 25.01
CA LEU A 325 51.35 56.98 24.20
C LEU A 325 50.30 58.06 23.93
N ALA A 326 49.94 58.87 24.94
CA ALA A 326 48.99 59.97 24.79
C ALA A 326 49.53 61.10 23.88
N LYS A 327 50.85 61.31 23.86
CA LYS A 327 51.53 62.27 22.95
C LYS A 327 51.84 61.68 21.56
N GLY A 328 51.35 60.47 21.24
CA GLY A 328 51.47 59.85 19.92
C GLY A 328 52.90 59.56 19.46
N THR A 329 53.87 59.56 20.38
CA THR A 329 55.30 59.62 20.02
C THR A 329 55.89 58.26 19.62
N LEU A 330 55.13 57.17 19.80
CA LEU A 330 55.58 55.80 19.55
C LEU A 330 55.10 55.19 18.21
N LEU A 331 54.32 55.91 17.41
CA LEU A 331 53.79 55.39 16.12
C LEU A 331 54.58 55.80 14.87
N ASN A 332 55.71 56.50 15.02
CA ASN A 332 56.62 56.79 13.90
C ASN A 332 57.90 55.96 14.02
N ARG A 333 57.88 54.75 13.47
CA ARG A 333 59.05 54.12 12.86
C ARG A 333 58.65 53.11 11.81
#